data_AF-A0A2X2JS01-F1
#
_entry.id   AF-A0A2X2JS01-F1
#
_cell.length_a   1.000
_cell.length_b   1.000
_cell.length_c   1.000
_cell.angle_alpha   90.00
_cell.angle_beta   90.00
_cell.angle_gamma   90.00
#
_symmetry.space_group_name_H-M   'P 1'
#
loop_
_entity.id
_entity.type
_entity.pdbx_description
1 polymer ?
#
loop_
_entity_poly.entity_id
_entity_poly.type
_entity_poly.pdbx_seq_one_letter_code
_entity_poly.pdbx_strand_id
1 'polypeptide(L)'
;MPVLSLVELAIKKGLIRDNPFQDYEINMEETDRGYILKEDVEKLMMCAPPHPRYELVKDLFIFSCFTGLAYADIKKLTRNNIQSFFDGHQWIISRRKKSDIASNVRLMEIPKRIIEKYLGSTRNEFIFPVPTNVTCNTHIGKLIEKAEIITEQKVTFHTARHTFGTMFLTEGVPLESLSKMMGHKNISTTQIYAKITSQRLVRIWIW
;
A
#
# COMPACT_ATOMS: atom_id res chain seq x y z
N MET A 1 10.05 -18.96 9.76
CA MET A 1 10.28 -18.32 11.07
C MET A 1 11.71 -18.63 11.50
N PRO A 2 12.59 -17.63 11.71
CA PRO A 2 14.03 -17.89 11.87
C PRO A 2 14.38 -18.89 12.98
N VAL A 3 13.66 -18.85 14.11
CA VAL A 3 13.91 -19.72 15.27
C VAL A 3 13.49 -21.17 15.00
N LEU A 4 12.26 -21.40 14.52
CA LEU A 4 11.79 -22.76 14.18
C LEU A 4 12.66 -23.39 13.08
N SER A 5 13.01 -22.62 12.05
CA SER A 5 13.89 -23.09 10.98
C SER A 5 15.32 -23.39 11.47
N LEU A 6 15.82 -22.66 12.48
CA LEU A 6 17.09 -22.95 13.12
C LEU A 6 17.04 -24.24 13.95
N VAL A 7 15.94 -24.48 14.66
CA VAL A 7 15.72 -25.71 15.43
C VAL A 7 15.60 -26.92 14.51
N GLU A 8 14.84 -26.81 13.41
CA GLU A 8 14.77 -27.85 12.38
C GLU A 8 16.16 -28.17 11.82
N LEU A 9 16.97 -27.13 11.55
CA LEU A 9 18.35 -27.31 11.09
C LEU A 9 19.23 -28.00 12.15
N ALA A 10 19.06 -27.64 13.42
CA ALA A 10 19.82 -28.22 14.52
C ALA A 10 19.46 -29.70 14.76
N ILE A 11 18.18 -30.06 14.66
CA ILE A 11 17.72 -31.46 14.68
C ILE A 11 18.30 -32.22 13.49
N LYS A 12 18.21 -31.66 12.28
CA LYS A 12 18.75 -32.28 11.06
C LYS A 12 20.26 -32.51 11.12
N LYS A 13 20.99 -31.63 11.82
CA LYS A 13 22.44 -31.77 12.07
C LYS A 13 22.77 -32.64 13.29
N GLY A 14 21.77 -33.16 14.00
CA GLY A 14 21.96 -33.98 15.21
C GLY A 14 22.51 -33.20 16.41
N LEU A 15 22.44 -31.87 16.40
CA LEU A 15 22.90 -31.02 17.50
C LEU A 15 21.94 -31.06 18.70
N ILE A 16 20.67 -31.28 18.43
CA ILE A 16 19.60 -31.49 19.42
C ILE A 16 18.72 -32.64 18.94
N ARG A 17 18.07 -33.34 19.89
CA ARG A 17 17.20 -34.48 19.58
C ARG A 17 15.75 -34.06 19.36
N ASP A 18 15.27 -33.16 20.20
CA ASP A 18 13.86 -32.77 20.26
C ASP A 18 13.71 -31.26 20.00
N ASN A 19 12.53 -30.87 19.51
CA ASN A 19 12.19 -29.46 19.31
C ASN A 19 11.74 -28.84 20.64
N PRO A 20 12.51 -27.91 21.26
CA PRO A 20 12.14 -27.30 22.55
C PRO A 20 10.93 -26.34 22.46
N PHE A 21 10.45 -26.05 21.25
CA PHE A 21 9.28 -25.21 20.99
C PHE A 21 8.12 -25.99 20.39
N GLN A 22 8.08 -27.32 20.56
CA GLN A 22 7.05 -28.17 19.98
C GLN A 22 5.63 -27.77 20.41
N ASP A 23 5.47 -27.31 21.66
CA ASP A 23 4.19 -26.87 22.21
C ASP A 23 3.96 -25.36 22.08
N TYR A 24 4.86 -24.64 21.40
CA TYR A 24 4.74 -23.20 21.23
C TYR A 24 3.92 -22.86 19.98
N GLU A 25 2.69 -22.42 20.20
CA GLU A 25 1.83 -21.90 19.13
C GLU A 25 1.96 -20.37 19.01
N ILE A 26 2.20 -19.90 17.79
CA ILE A 26 2.21 -18.48 17.48
C ILE A 26 0.79 -18.08 17.10
N ASN A 27 0.12 -17.43 18.02
CA ASN A 27 -1.13 -16.74 17.72
C ASN A 27 -0.80 -15.44 16.99
N MET A 28 -1.00 -15.43 15.67
CA MET A 28 -1.02 -14.18 14.92
C MET A 28 -2.37 -13.51 15.18
N GLU A 29 -2.40 -12.49 16.03
CA GLU A 29 -3.58 -11.64 16.12
C GLU A 29 -3.78 -10.92 14.78
N GLU A 30 -4.99 -11.02 14.21
CA GLU A 30 -5.40 -10.18 13.10
C GLU A 30 -5.46 -8.74 13.60
N THR A 31 -4.41 -7.96 13.34
CA THR A 31 -4.43 -6.52 13.55
C THR A 31 -5.34 -5.89 12.51
N ASP A 32 -6.41 -5.22 12.95
CA ASP A 32 -7.25 -4.41 12.08
C ASP A 32 -6.37 -3.36 11.40
N ARG A 33 -6.33 -3.38 10.07
CA ARG A 33 -5.43 -2.50 9.32
C ARG A 33 -6.18 -1.25 8.92
N GLY A 34 -5.81 -0.13 9.52
CA GLY A 34 -6.39 1.16 9.20
C GLY A 34 -6.34 1.47 7.71
N TYR A 35 -7.45 2.00 7.21
CA TYR A 35 -7.63 2.60 5.89
C TYR A 35 -8.45 3.88 6.06
N ILE A 36 -8.41 4.76 5.07
CA ILE A 36 -9.32 5.91 4.98
C ILE A 36 -10.31 5.72 3.83
N LEU A 37 -11.48 6.33 3.93
CA LEU A 37 -12.53 6.21 2.93
C LEU A 37 -12.22 7.06 1.69
N LYS A 38 -12.96 6.80 0.59
CA LYS A 38 -12.79 7.51 -0.68
C LYS A 38 -13.05 9.01 -0.51
N GLU A 39 -14.07 9.36 0.28
CA GLU A 39 -14.46 10.73 0.58
C GLU A 39 -13.32 11.46 1.33
N ASP A 40 -12.58 10.77 2.20
CA ASP A 40 -11.43 11.34 2.91
C ASP A 40 -10.20 11.48 1.99
N VAL A 41 -10.02 10.58 1.03
CA VAL A 41 -9.01 10.75 -0.04
C VAL A 41 -9.35 11.99 -0.87
N GLU A 42 -10.62 12.21 -1.20
CA GLU A 42 -11.09 13.39 -1.94
C GLU A 42 -10.89 14.69 -1.13
N LYS A 43 -11.20 14.68 0.18
CA LYS A 43 -10.86 15.80 1.08
C LYS A 43 -9.37 16.11 1.08
N LEU A 44 -8.51 15.09 1.15
CA LEU A 44 -7.06 15.29 1.03
C LEU A 44 -6.70 15.93 -0.29
N MET A 45 -7.22 15.45 -1.42
CA MET A 45 -6.96 16.03 -2.74
C MET A 45 -7.26 17.53 -2.78
N MET A 46 -8.39 17.94 -2.21
CA MET A 46 -8.84 19.34 -2.12
C MET A 46 -8.09 20.16 -1.07
N CYS A 47 -7.46 19.51 -0.07
CA CYS A 47 -6.72 20.20 0.97
C CYS A 47 -5.47 20.92 0.40
N ALA A 48 -5.41 22.23 0.60
CA ALA A 48 -4.27 23.07 0.25
C ALA A 48 -3.14 22.87 1.29
N PRO A 49 -1.98 22.28 0.92
CA PRO A 49 -0.89 22.05 1.85
C PRO A 49 -0.21 23.37 2.24
N PRO A 50 0.29 23.52 3.48
CA PRO A 50 0.88 24.77 3.95
C PRO A 50 2.25 25.08 3.32
N HIS A 51 2.93 24.09 2.75
CA HIS A 51 4.26 24.25 2.14
C HIS A 51 4.47 23.18 1.06
N PRO A 52 5.25 23.44 -0.03
CA PRO A 52 5.45 22.49 -1.13
C PRO A 52 5.93 21.09 -0.73
N ARG A 53 6.67 20.99 0.39
CA ARG A 53 7.11 19.69 0.95
C ARG A 53 5.94 18.82 1.43
N TYR A 54 4.88 19.41 1.97
CA TYR A 54 3.65 18.68 2.32
C TYR A 54 2.87 18.30 1.07
N GLU A 55 2.88 19.14 0.05
CA GLU A 55 2.23 18.85 -1.23
C GLU A 55 2.83 17.62 -1.91
N LEU A 56 4.16 17.51 -1.93
CA LEU A 56 4.82 16.30 -2.41
C LEU A 56 4.37 15.06 -1.63
N VAL A 57 4.35 15.10 -0.30
CA VAL A 57 3.92 13.94 0.49
C VAL A 57 2.45 13.62 0.26
N LYS A 58 1.59 14.64 0.14
CA LYS A 58 0.17 14.49 -0.19
C LYS A 58 0.00 13.77 -1.51
N ASP A 59 0.68 14.23 -2.56
CA ASP A 59 0.58 13.66 -3.90
C ASP A 59 1.13 12.22 -3.94
N LEU A 60 2.23 11.93 -3.22
CA LEU A 60 2.75 10.56 -3.11
C LEU A 60 1.79 9.62 -2.36
N PHE A 61 1.10 10.13 -1.34
CA PHE A 61 0.09 9.37 -0.61
C PHE A 61 -1.12 9.07 -1.50
N ILE A 62 -1.67 10.08 -2.18
CA ILE A 62 -2.77 9.92 -3.15
C ILE A 62 -2.36 8.97 -4.27
N PHE A 63 -1.16 9.12 -4.82
CA PHE A 63 -0.61 8.21 -5.82
C PHE A 63 -0.63 6.76 -5.33
N SER A 64 -0.27 6.50 -4.09
CA SER A 64 -0.36 5.17 -3.47
C SER A 64 -1.81 4.70 -3.29
N CYS A 65 -2.76 5.57 -2.93
CA CYS A 65 -4.19 5.25 -2.85
C CYS A 65 -4.79 4.80 -4.19
N PHE A 66 -4.26 5.28 -5.32
CA PHE A 66 -4.77 4.95 -6.66
C PHE A 66 -3.93 3.91 -7.42
N THR A 67 -2.72 3.60 -6.95
CA THR A 67 -1.84 2.60 -7.59
C THR A 67 -1.56 1.38 -6.71
N GLY A 68 -1.86 1.45 -5.42
CA GLY A 68 -1.54 0.40 -4.45
C GLY A 68 -0.04 0.20 -4.22
N LEU A 69 0.85 0.99 -4.82
CA LEU A 69 2.29 0.84 -4.65
C LEU A 69 2.72 1.18 -3.22
N ALA A 70 3.65 0.40 -2.67
CA ALA A 70 4.21 0.71 -1.36
C ALA A 70 5.24 1.84 -1.46
N TYR A 71 5.48 2.55 -0.36
CA TYR A 71 6.52 3.59 -0.25
C TYR A 71 7.86 3.19 -0.89
N ALA A 72 8.34 1.96 -0.60
CA ALA A 72 9.62 1.48 -1.10
C ALA A 72 9.65 1.28 -2.62
N ASP A 73 8.51 0.95 -3.23
CA ASP A 73 8.38 0.77 -4.67
C ASP A 73 8.24 2.15 -5.36
N ILE A 74 7.45 3.07 -4.79
CA ILE A 74 7.33 4.46 -5.27
C ILE A 74 8.70 5.17 -5.24
N LYS A 75 9.47 4.98 -4.16
CA LYS A 75 10.82 5.55 -4.02
C LYS A 75 11.80 5.10 -5.11
N LYS A 76 11.56 3.94 -5.73
CA LYS A 76 12.40 3.37 -6.78
C LYS A 76 11.75 3.44 -8.16
N LEU A 77 10.60 4.08 -8.28
CA LEU A 77 9.84 4.12 -9.52
C LEU A 77 10.57 4.99 -10.54
N THR A 78 10.83 4.43 -11.72
CA THR A 78 11.52 5.08 -12.84
C THR A 78 10.59 5.19 -14.04
N ARG A 79 10.97 6.01 -15.03
CA ARG A 79 10.22 6.12 -16.29
C ARG A 79 10.11 4.79 -17.04
N ASN A 80 11.11 3.92 -16.93
CA ASN A 80 11.12 2.59 -17.55
C ASN A 80 10.04 1.65 -16.97
N ASN A 81 9.50 1.97 -15.80
CA ASN A 81 8.38 1.24 -15.22
C ASN A 81 7.03 1.61 -15.85
N ILE A 82 6.94 2.69 -16.65
CA ILE A 82 5.72 3.11 -17.32
C ILE A 82 5.75 2.60 -18.76
N GLN A 83 4.77 1.78 -19.12
CA GLN A 83 4.69 1.17 -20.44
C GLN A 83 3.29 1.37 -21.02
N SER A 84 3.21 1.69 -22.31
CA SER A 84 1.96 1.71 -23.07
C SER A 84 1.63 0.30 -23.56
N PHE A 85 0.39 -0.14 -23.39
CA PHE A 85 -0.10 -1.43 -23.87
C PHE A 85 -1.04 -1.25 -25.07
N PHE A 86 -1.39 -2.36 -25.72
CA PHE A 86 -2.24 -2.40 -26.91
C PHE A 86 -3.67 -1.88 -26.67
N ASP A 87 -4.09 -1.80 -25.41
CA ASP A 87 -5.36 -1.23 -24.97
C ASP A 87 -5.39 0.31 -25.05
N GLY A 88 -4.29 0.95 -25.47
CA GLY A 88 -4.16 2.40 -25.53
C GLY A 88 -3.96 3.04 -24.14
N HIS A 89 -3.69 2.23 -23.11
CA HIS A 89 -3.48 2.71 -21.76
C HIS A 89 -2.03 2.53 -21.32
N GLN A 90 -1.61 3.40 -20.40
CA GLN A 90 -0.33 3.28 -19.73
C GLN A 90 -0.50 2.45 -18.46
N TRP A 91 0.51 1.65 -18.18
CA TRP A 91 0.57 0.77 -17.04
C TRP A 91 1.88 0.98 -16.29
N ILE A 92 1.80 0.91 -14.98
CA ILE A 92 2.97 0.78 -14.12
C ILE A 92 3.28 -0.72 -14.03
N ILE A 93 4.45 -1.09 -14.52
CA ILE A 93 5.01 -2.44 -14.43
C ILE A 93 6.19 -2.37 -13.45
N SER A 94 6.00 -2.97 -12.27
CA SER A 94 7.02 -3.00 -11.23
C SER A 94 7.17 -4.40 -10.64
N ARG A 95 8.37 -4.76 -10.20
CA ARG A 95 8.58 -5.92 -9.32
C ARG A 95 8.67 -5.44 -7.89
N ARG A 96 7.77 -5.94 -7.04
CA ARG A 96 7.69 -5.51 -5.65
C ARG A 96 8.94 -5.90 -4.89
N LYS A 97 9.62 -4.94 -4.24
CA LYS A 97 10.88 -5.22 -3.51
C LYS A 97 10.73 -6.27 -2.40
N LYS A 98 9.58 -6.27 -1.70
CA LYS A 98 9.35 -7.16 -0.55
C LYS A 98 9.09 -8.62 -0.96
N SER A 99 8.49 -8.87 -2.13
CA SER A 99 8.02 -10.20 -2.53
C SER A 99 8.58 -10.70 -3.87
N ASP A 100 9.25 -9.86 -4.64
CA ASP A 100 9.73 -10.14 -6.01
C ASP A 100 8.63 -10.60 -6.99
N ILE A 101 7.38 -10.16 -6.76
CA ILE A 101 6.26 -10.41 -7.67
C ILE A 101 6.02 -9.18 -8.55
N ALA A 102 5.70 -9.41 -9.82
CA ALA A 102 5.20 -8.37 -10.71
C ALA A 102 3.87 -7.79 -10.19
N SER A 103 3.83 -6.48 -10.03
CA SER A 103 2.66 -5.67 -9.73
C SER A 103 2.42 -4.78 -10.95
N ASN A 104 1.30 -5.03 -11.62
CA ASN A 104 0.88 -4.34 -12.82
C ASN A 104 -0.38 -3.56 -12.49
N VAL A 105 -0.31 -2.23 -12.61
CA VAL A 105 -1.44 -1.36 -12.28
C VAL A 105 -1.64 -0.36 -13.39
N ARG A 106 -2.87 -0.28 -13.89
CA ARG A 106 -3.23 0.69 -14.93
C ARG A 106 -3.07 2.09 -14.36
N LEU A 107 -2.38 2.93 -15.12
CA LEU A 107 -2.12 4.31 -14.75
C LEU A 107 -3.35 5.16 -15.08
N MET A 108 -4.18 5.42 -14.07
CA MET A 108 -5.37 6.26 -14.18
C MET A 108 -5.02 7.75 -14.21
N GLU A 109 -6.00 8.59 -14.54
CA GLU A 109 -5.82 10.03 -14.73
C GLU A 109 -5.18 10.74 -13.52
N ILE A 110 -5.61 10.41 -12.30
CA ILE A 110 -5.05 11.03 -11.08
C ILE A 110 -3.55 10.70 -10.92
N PRO A 111 -3.13 9.41 -10.90
CA PRO A 111 -1.71 9.05 -10.94
C PRO A 111 -0.92 9.68 -12.10
N LYS A 112 -1.49 9.77 -13.31
CA LYS A 112 -0.83 10.40 -14.47
C LYS A 112 -0.49 11.86 -14.19
N ARG A 113 -1.47 12.65 -13.76
CA ARG A 113 -1.28 14.07 -13.43
C ARG A 113 -0.23 14.28 -12.35
N ILE A 114 -0.20 13.41 -11.35
CA ILE A 114 0.82 13.46 -10.29
C ILE A 114 2.21 13.19 -10.88
N ILE A 115 2.36 12.21 -11.76
CA ILE A 115 3.64 11.96 -12.45
C ILE A 115 4.05 13.19 -13.25
N GLU A 116 3.15 13.73 -14.07
CA GLU A 116 3.38 14.90 -14.92
C GLU A 116 3.86 16.11 -14.12
N LYS A 117 3.22 16.38 -12.98
CA LYS A 117 3.58 17.48 -12.06
C LYS A 117 5.03 17.41 -11.57
N TYR A 118 5.59 16.20 -11.42
CA TYR A 118 6.95 16.00 -10.90
C TYR A 118 7.96 15.62 -11.99
N LEU A 119 7.58 15.64 -13.27
CA LEU A 119 8.52 15.38 -14.36
C LEU A 119 9.69 16.38 -14.32
N GLY A 120 10.92 15.86 -14.23
CA GLY A 120 12.13 16.68 -14.19
C GLY A 120 12.46 17.28 -12.82
N SER A 121 11.68 16.96 -11.78
CA SER A 121 11.96 17.38 -10.40
C SER A 121 13.13 16.63 -9.75
N THR A 122 13.58 15.54 -10.36
CA THR A 122 14.68 14.69 -9.91
C THR A 122 15.89 14.85 -10.83
N ARG A 123 17.10 14.74 -10.26
CA ARG A 123 18.37 14.73 -11.03
C ARG A 123 18.78 13.33 -11.51
N ASN A 124 17.96 12.32 -11.22
CA ASN A 124 18.23 10.91 -11.49
C ASN A 124 17.06 10.29 -12.27
N GLU A 125 17.14 8.98 -12.51
CA GLU A 125 16.14 8.23 -13.30
C GLU A 125 14.78 8.04 -12.60
N PHE A 126 14.66 8.41 -11.32
CA PHE A 126 13.42 8.25 -10.55
C PHE A 126 12.39 9.30 -10.93
N ILE A 127 11.11 8.94 -10.85
CA ILE A 127 10.00 9.84 -11.15
C ILE A 127 9.83 10.89 -10.04
N PHE A 128 9.98 10.49 -8.79
CA PHE A 128 9.65 11.34 -7.64
C PHE A 128 10.85 11.60 -6.72
N PRO A 129 11.01 12.83 -6.19
CA PRO A 129 12.00 13.14 -5.16
C PRO A 129 11.52 12.69 -3.76
N VAL A 130 11.28 11.38 -3.58
CA VAL A 130 10.61 10.82 -2.38
C VAL A 130 11.40 11.09 -1.09
N PRO A 131 10.81 11.80 -0.09
CA PRO A 131 11.43 12.01 1.22
C PRO A 131 11.64 10.69 2.00
N THR A 132 12.23 10.77 3.19
CA THR A 132 12.33 9.58 4.06
C THR A 132 10.94 9.11 4.50
N ASN A 133 10.78 7.82 4.81
CA ASN A 133 9.51 7.27 5.27
C ASN A 133 9.05 7.95 6.57
N VAL A 134 9.99 8.28 7.46
CA VAL A 134 9.70 9.01 8.70
C VAL A 134 9.11 10.38 8.37
N THR A 135 9.77 11.16 7.50
CA THR A 135 9.28 12.47 7.05
C THR A 135 7.88 12.36 6.43
N CYS A 136 7.67 11.36 5.57
CA CYS A 136 6.37 11.14 4.94
C CYS A 136 5.29 10.90 6.01
N ASN A 137 5.53 10.01 6.98
CA ASN A 137 4.55 9.72 8.03
C ASN A 137 4.28 10.93 8.94
N THR A 138 5.29 11.73 9.25
CA THR A 138 5.10 12.99 10.00
C THR A 138 4.24 13.99 9.21
N HIS A 139 4.48 14.13 7.91
CA HIS A 139 3.70 15.04 7.06
C HIS A 139 2.27 14.54 6.82
N ILE A 140 2.08 13.24 6.64
CA ILE A 140 0.75 12.61 6.56
C ILE A 140 -0.07 12.93 7.80
N GLY A 141 0.48 12.75 9.01
CA GLY A 141 -0.26 13.07 10.24
C GLY A 141 -0.78 14.51 10.26
N LYS A 142 0.05 15.48 9.87
CA LYS A 142 -0.35 16.90 9.78
C LYS A 142 -1.35 17.19 8.67
N LEU A 143 -1.27 16.48 7.55
CA LEU A 143 -2.23 16.61 6.45
C LEU A 143 -3.60 16.06 6.83
N ILE A 144 -3.63 14.94 7.55
CA ILE A 144 -4.86 14.32 8.08
C ILE A 144 -5.54 15.24 9.08
N GLU A 145 -4.77 15.81 10.02
CA GLU A 145 -5.27 16.82 10.98
C GLU A 145 -5.82 18.05 10.26
N LYS A 146 -5.07 18.60 9.29
CA LYS A 146 -5.48 19.78 8.52
C LYS A 146 -6.71 19.54 7.64
N ALA A 147 -6.89 18.33 7.13
CA ALA A 147 -8.04 17.95 6.34
C ALA A 147 -9.25 17.52 7.19
N GLU A 148 -9.14 17.61 8.52
CA GLU A 148 -10.20 17.26 9.48
C GLU A 148 -10.72 15.83 9.29
N ILE A 149 -9.81 14.90 8.96
CA ILE A 149 -10.13 13.50 8.74
C ILE A 149 -10.09 12.78 10.08
N ILE A 150 -11.24 12.24 10.49
CA ILE A 150 -11.41 11.52 11.75
C ILE A 150 -11.14 10.05 11.53
N THR A 151 -10.11 9.51 12.18
CA THR A 151 -9.72 8.09 12.08
C THR A 151 -9.41 7.52 13.45
N GLU A 152 -9.90 6.32 13.76
CA GLU A 152 -9.58 5.60 15.00
C GLU A 152 -8.13 5.10 15.04
N GLN A 153 -7.57 4.81 13.86
CA GLN A 153 -6.21 4.31 13.71
C GLN A 153 -5.28 5.38 13.12
N LYS A 154 -4.00 5.33 13.51
CA LYS A 154 -2.99 6.23 12.97
C LYS A 154 -2.80 6.00 11.46
N VAL A 155 -3.05 7.04 10.67
CA VAL A 155 -2.76 7.04 9.23
C VAL A 155 -1.25 7.13 9.00
N THR A 156 -0.71 6.17 8.26
CA THR A 156 0.68 6.12 7.82
C THR A 156 0.75 5.99 6.31
N PHE A 157 1.92 6.06 5.71
CA PHE A 157 2.07 5.84 4.27
C PHE A 157 1.56 4.44 3.85
N HIS A 158 1.65 3.44 4.73
CA HIS A 158 1.11 2.11 4.40
C HIS A 158 -0.42 2.07 4.35
N THR A 159 -1.09 2.95 5.09
CA THR A 159 -2.55 3.13 5.05
C THR A 159 -3.04 3.43 3.64
N ALA A 160 -2.31 4.20 2.84
CA ALA A 160 -2.68 4.49 1.44
C ALA A 160 -2.85 3.21 0.60
N ARG A 161 -1.99 2.23 0.82
CA ARG A 161 -2.08 0.94 0.12
C ARG A 161 -3.26 0.10 0.60
N HIS A 162 -3.63 0.19 1.87
CA HIS A 162 -4.87 -0.43 2.37
C HIS A 162 -6.10 0.25 1.79
N THR A 163 -6.09 1.59 1.74
CA THR A 163 -7.10 2.40 1.07
C THR A 163 -7.30 1.99 -0.39
N PHE A 164 -6.23 1.79 -1.16
CA PHE A 164 -6.32 1.23 -2.53
C PHE A 164 -7.07 -0.11 -2.55
N GLY A 165 -6.69 -1.04 -1.66
CA GLY A 165 -7.33 -2.36 -1.55
C GLY A 165 -8.82 -2.25 -1.30
N THR A 166 -9.21 -1.49 -0.28
CA THR A 166 -10.61 -1.30 0.10
C THR A 166 -11.43 -0.56 -0.96
N MET A 167 -10.87 0.51 -1.56
CA MET A 167 -11.56 1.28 -2.60
C MET A 167 -11.83 0.41 -3.84
N PHE A 168 -10.82 -0.25 -4.38
CA PHE A 168 -10.98 -1.04 -5.61
C PHE A 168 -11.90 -2.25 -5.39
N LEU A 169 -11.83 -2.88 -4.22
CA LEU A 169 -12.77 -3.96 -3.88
C LEU A 169 -14.22 -3.45 -3.78
N THR A 170 -14.42 -2.27 -3.20
CA THR A 170 -15.74 -1.63 -3.09
C THR A 170 -16.31 -1.25 -4.46
N GLU A 171 -15.44 -0.86 -5.39
CA GLU A 171 -15.79 -0.58 -6.80
C GLU A 171 -15.97 -1.88 -7.63
N GLY A 172 -15.98 -3.05 -7.00
CA GLY A 172 -16.31 -4.33 -7.64
C GLY A 172 -15.13 -5.03 -8.33
N VAL A 173 -13.89 -4.58 -8.12
CA VAL A 173 -12.72 -5.27 -8.69
C VAL A 173 -12.55 -6.64 -8.02
N PRO A 174 -12.49 -7.74 -8.80
CA PRO A 174 -12.33 -9.08 -8.24
C PRO A 174 -11.09 -9.20 -7.36
N LEU A 175 -11.21 -9.97 -6.27
CA LEU A 175 -10.15 -10.12 -5.27
C LEU A 175 -8.84 -10.64 -5.87
N GLU A 176 -8.93 -11.54 -6.86
CA GLU A 176 -7.81 -12.11 -7.59
C GLU A 176 -7.05 -11.04 -8.39
N SER A 177 -7.80 -10.19 -9.10
CA SER A 177 -7.26 -9.06 -9.86
C SER A 177 -6.59 -8.05 -8.92
N LEU A 178 -7.25 -7.73 -7.80
CA LEU A 178 -6.71 -6.84 -6.78
C LEU A 178 -5.42 -7.41 -6.15
N SER A 179 -5.40 -8.71 -5.86
CA SER A 179 -4.23 -9.40 -5.31
C SER A 179 -3.02 -9.31 -6.24
N LYS A 180 -3.24 -9.46 -7.56
CA LYS A 180 -2.20 -9.28 -8.59
C LYS A 180 -1.73 -7.84 -8.69
N MET A 181 -2.65 -6.87 -8.71
CA MET A 181 -2.32 -5.44 -8.71
C MET A 181 -1.45 -5.07 -7.51
N MET A 182 -1.75 -5.61 -6.33
CA MET A 182 -0.98 -5.38 -5.12
C MET A 182 0.35 -6.18 -5.10
N GLY A 183 0.52 -7.23 -5.91
CA GLY A 183 1.72 -8.08 -5.85
C GLY A 183 1.79 -8.89 -4.55
N HIS A 184 0.67 -9.48 -4.13
CA HIS A 184 0.59 -10.42 -3.01
C HIS A 184 0.90 -11.85 -3.48
N LYS A 185 1.73 -12.60 -2.73
CA LYS A 185 2.02 -14.03 -2.99
C LYS A 185 0.83 -14.92 -2.64
N ASN A 186 0.09 -14.53 -1.62
CA ASN A 186 -1.04 -15.28 -1.11
C ASN A 186 -2.27 -14.38 -1.12
N ILE A 187 -3.37 -14.89 -1.68
CA ILE A 187 -4.66 -14.20 -1.73
C ILE A 187 -5.22 -13.91 -0.33
N SER A 188 -4.81 -14.67 0.69
CA SER A 188 -5.21 -14.46 2.09
C SER A 188 -4.89 -13.06 2.60
N THR A 189 -3.80 -12.44 2.11
CA THR A 189 -3.44 -11.06 2.47
C THR A 189 -4.42 -10.04 1.89
N THR A 190 -5.09 -10.39 0.79
CA THR A 190 -6.11 -9.58 0.12
C THR A 190 -7.51 -9.83 0.71
N GLN A 191 -7.78 -11.04 1.22
CA GLN A 191 -9.05 -11.39 1.89
C GLN A 191 -9.36 -10.50 3.11
N ILE A 192 -8.33 -9.92 3.75
CA ILE A 192 -8.51 -8.93 4.82
C ILE A 192 -9.40 -7.76 4.36
N TYR A 193 -9.29 -7.32 3.10
CA TYR A 193 -10.14 -6.25 2.56
C TYR A 193 -11.60 -6.69 2.40
N ALA A 194 -11.85 -7.96 2.06
CA ALA A 194 -13.21 -8.49 1.92
C ALA A 194 -13.94 -8.55 3.26
N LYS A 195 -13.25 -8.88 4.36
CA LYS A 195 -13.82 -8.84 5.72
C LYS A 195 -14.29 -7.43 6.09
N ILE A 196 -13.50 -6.41 5.74
CA ILE A 196 -13.79 -5.00 6.00
C ILE A 196 -15.04 -4.53 5.23
N THR A 197 -15.14 -4.84 3.94
CA THR A 197 -16.31 -4.47 3.13
C THR A 197 -17.59 -5.13 3.65
N SER A 198 -17.54 -6.39 4.09
CA SER A 198 -18.68 -7.11 4.67
C SER A 198 -19.16 -6.49 5.99
N GLN A 199 -18.25 -6.04 6.88
CA GLN A 199 -18.63 -5.31 8.10
C GLN A 199 -19.34 -3.99 7.81
N ARG A 200 -19.00 -3.33 6.69
CA ARG A 200 -19.65 -2.09 6.27
C ARG A 200 -21.06 -2.32 5.71
N LEU A 201 -21.29 -3.41 4.96
CA LEU A 201 -22.63 -3.80 4.53
C LEU A 201 -23.54 -3.98 5.76
N VAL A 202 -23.07 -4.67 6.80
CA VAL A 202 -23.86 -4.82 8.04
C VAL A 202 -24.25 -3.48 8.67
N ARG A 203 -23.41 -2.42 8.61
CA ARG A 203 -23.79 -1.07 9.10
C ARG A 203 -24.83 -0.35 8.23
N ILE A 204 -25.01 -0.73 6.97
CA ILE A 204 -25.98 -0.13 6.04
C ILE A 204 -27.37 -0.78 6.21
N TRP A 205 -27.45 -2.04 6.66
CA TRP A 205 -28.71 -2.79 6.82
C TRP A 205 -29.34 -2.69 8.22
N ILE A 206 -28.86 -1.81 9.11
CA ILE A 206 -29.42 -1.60 10.46
C ILE A 206 -30.10 -0.21 10.55
N TRP A 207 -30.83 0.16 9.51
CA TRP A 207 -31.86 1.21 9.54
C TRP A 207 -33.10 0.71 8.81
#